data_AF-A0A353RQ78-F1
#
_entry.id   AF-A0A353RQ78-F1
#
_cell.length_a   1.000
_cell.length_b   1.000
_cell.length_c   1.000
_cell.angle_alpha   90.00
_cell.angle_beta   90.00
_cell.angle_gamma   90.00
#
_symmetry.space_group_name_H-M   'P 1'
#
loop_
_entity.id
_entity.type
_entity.pdbx_description
1 polymer ?
#
loop_
_entity_poly.entity_id
_entity_poly.type
_entity_poly.pdbx_seq_one_letter_code
_entity_poly.pdbx_strand_id
1 'polypeptide(L)'
;MIHYLTSEQEAQIETWLSQLTLDEKIKLLSGADTWSTQAIPRLGIPDVIMTDGPHGVRADRASAKRPYGDSTAFPTGLGVAATWDRELVHEMGAALAEESRALGCDVLLGPCVNILRAPLGGRNFETYSEDPFLAGEIGVNWVLGLQGK
;
A
#
# COMPACT_ATOMS: atom_id res chain seq x y z
N MET A 1 -5.96 -2.66 20.98
CA MET A 1 -5.09 -1.65 20.34
C MET A 1 -4.12 -2.44 19.49
N ILE A 2 -4.21 -2.33 18.15
CA ILE A 2 -3.29 -3.06 17.27
C ILE A 2 -1.93 -2.37 17.41
N HIS A 3 -0.98 -3.05 18.06
CA HIS A 3 0.42 -2.63 18.07
C HIS A 3 1.03 -3.12 16.75
N TYR A 4 1.27 -2.19 15.82
CA TYR A 4 1.80 -2.50 14.49
C TYR A 4 3.29 -2.86 14.48
N LEU A 5 3.99 -2.56 15.58
CA LEU A 5 5.41 -2.85 15.73
C LEU A 5 5.65 -3.66 17.01
N THR A 6 6.57 -4.59 16.93
CA THR A 6 7.14 -5.29 18.08
C THR A 6 8.13 -4.38 18.81
N SER A 7 8.36 -4.62 20.09
CA SER A 7 9.36 -3.86 20.86
C SER A 7 10.78 -3.97 20.29
N GLU A 8 11.10 -5.08 19.61
CA GLU A 8 12.36 -5.25 18.88
C GLU A 8 12.46 -4.30 17.68
N GLN A 9 11.40 -4.18 16.90
CA GLN A 9 11.35 -3.24 15.77
C GLN A 9 11.47 -1.78 16.24
N GLU A 10 10.79 -1.41 17.33
CA GLU A 10 10.90 -0.08 17.93
C GLU A 10 12.35 0.22 18.37
N ALA A 11 13.00 -0.73 19.06
CA ALA A 11 14.39 -0.58 19.48
C ALA A 11 15.37 -0.44 18.30
N GLN A 12 15.10 -1.17 17.20
CA GLN A 12 15.89 -1.07 15.98
C GLN A 12 15.72 0.31 15.30
N ILE A 13 14.50 0.85 15.26
CA ILE A 13 14.23 2.18 14.73
C ILE A 13 14.97 3.25 15.55
N GLU A 14 14.90 3.21 16.88
CA GLU A 14 15.63 4.15 17.75
C GLU A 14 17.15 4.05 17.54
N THR A 15 17.66 2.82 17.37
CA THR A 15 19.07 2.57 17.07
C THR A 15 19.47 3.25 15.76
N TRP A 16 18.69 3.12 14.69
CA TRP A 16 18.95 3.82 13.44
C TRP A 16 18.83 5.34 13.58
N LEU A 17 17.79 5.85 14.24
CA LEU A 17 17.57 7.29 14.43
C LEU A 17 18.72 7.99 15.18
N SER A 18 19.37 7.28 16.11
CA SER A 18 20.56 7.77 16.83
C SER A 18 21.82 7.83 15.97
N GLN A 19 21.91 7.00 14.92
CA GLN A 19 23.10 6.87 14.06
C GLN A 19 23.00 7.64 12.74
N LEU A 20 21.79 8.06 12.35
CA LEU A 20 21.55 8.88 11.17
C LEU A 20 22.12 10.28 11.36
N THR A 21 22.87 10.76 10.37
CA THR A 21 23.25 12.17 10.30
C THR A 21 22.03 13.05 10.00
N LEU A 22 22.15 14.37 10.20
CA LEU A 22 21.08 15.30 9.83
C LEU A 22 20.76 15.22 8.33
N ASP A 23 21.79 15.10 7.48
CA ASP A 23 21.60 14.99 6.03
C ASP A 23 20.90 13.69 5.64
N GLU A 24 21.25 12.56 6.28
CA GLU A 24 20.56 11.27 6.08
C GLU A 24 19.09 11.36 6.51
N LYS A 25 18.79 12.06 7.62
CA LYS A 25 17.41 12.31 8.08
C LYS A 25 16.62 13.15 7.07
N ILE A 26 17.20 14.26 6.59
CA ILE A 26 16.57 15.12 5.59
C ILE A 26 16.30 14.33 4.31
N LYS A 27 17.27 13.50 3.88
CA LYS A 27 17.16 12.68 2.68
C LYS A 27 15.96 11.72 2.77
N LEU A 28 15.74 11.06 3.91
CA LEU A 28 14.62 10.12 4.10
C LEU A 28 13.21 10.79 4.04
N LEU A 29 13.11 12.12 4.03
CA LEU A 29 11.84 12.84 3.92
C LEU A 29 11.31 12.99 2.48
N SER A 30 12.01 12.44 1.49
CA SER A 30 11.57 12.44 0.09
C SER A 30 11.87 11.11 -0.58
N GLY A 31 11.15 10.84 -1.68
CA GLY A 31 11.46 9.70 -2.54
C GLY A 31 12.86 9.82 -3.18
N ALA A 32 13.49 8.69 -3.43
CA ALA A 32 14.65 8.63 -4.32
C ALA A 32 14.24 8.87 -5.78
N ASP A 33 13.07 8.36 -6.13
CA ASP A 33 12.38 8.63 -7.38
C ASP A 33 10.85 8.60 -7.13
N THR A 34 10.07 8.38 -8.18
CA THR A 34 8.60 8.33 -8.11
C THR A 34 8.06 7.09 -7.37
N TRP A 35 8.87 6.02 -7.25
CA TRP A 35 8.42 4.69 -6.82
C TRP A 35 9.29 4.05 -5.74
N SER A 36 10.30 4.75 -5.24
CA SER A 36 11.18 4.23 -4.20
C SER A 36 11.58 5.27 -3.17
N THR A 37 11.79 4.83 -1.94
CA THR A 37 12.37 5.65 -0.88
C THR A 37 13.90 5.69 -0.96
N GLN A 38 14.51 6.55 -0.14
CA GLN A 38 15.96 6.66 -0.06
C GLN A 38 16.55 5.54 0.80
N ALA A 39 17.57 4.84 0.30
CA ALA A 39 18.34 3.88 1.08
C ALA A 39 19.47 4.55 1.88
N ILE A 40 19.83 3.95 3.04
CA ILE A 40 21.03 4.29 3.83
C ILE A 40 21.91 3.03 3.98
N PRO A 41 22.76 2.71 2.97
CA PRO A 41 23.53 1.46 2.94
C PRO A 41 24.46 1.26 4.13
N ARG A 42 25.04 2.34 4.67
CA ARG A 42 25.95 2.29 5.84
C ARG A 42 25.25 1.73 7.09
N LEU A 43 23.94 1.94 7.21
CA LEU A 43 23.13 1.44 8.33
C LEU A 43 22.32 0.19 7.96
N GLY A 44 22.50 -0.35 6.75
CA GLY A 44 21.73 -1.49 6.26
C GLY A 44 20.25 -1.19 6.01
N ILE A 45 19.87 0.08 5.86
CA ILE A 45 18.47 0.47 5.58
C ILE A 45 18.27 0.42 4.05
N PRO A 46 17.46 -0.51 3.53
CA PRO A 46 17.19 -0.61 2.09
C PRO A 46 16.26 0.52 1.64
N ASP A 47 16.15 0.70 0.32
CA ASP A 47 15.01 1.40 -0.25
C ASP A 47 13.75 0.56 -0.14
N VAL A 48 12.59 1.23 -0.12
CA VAL A 48 11.27 0.62 -0.14
C VAL A 48 10.65 0.94 -1.49
N ILE A 49 10.26 -0.09 -2.23
CA ILE A 49 9.64 0.00 -3.54
C ILE A 49 8.11 0.05 -3.37
N MET A 50 7.47 1.00 -4.03
CA MET A 50 6.02 1.15 -4.01
C MET A 50 5.44 1.19 -5.41
N THR A 51 4.19 0.77 -5.55
CA THR A 51 3.44 0.96 -6.80
C THR A 51 1.94 1.08 -6.56
N ASP A 52 1.23 1.61 -7.55
CA ASP A 52 -0.24 1.63 -7.56
C ASP A 52 -0.78 0.21 -7.75
N GLY A 53 -2.01 -0.14 -7.41
CA GLY A 53 -2.95 0.69 -6.66
C GLY A 53 -4.09 -0.15 -6.07
N PRO A 54 -5.26 0.45 -5.83
CA PRO A 54 -6.30 -0.13 -4.98
C PRO A 54 -6.99 -1.39 -5.56
N HIS A 55 -6.90 -1.63 -6.86
CA HIS A 55 -7.58 -2.74 -7.56
C HIS A 55 -6.64 -3.51 -8.52
N GLY A 56 -5.37 -3.64 -8.15
CA GLY A 56 -4.37 -4.40 -8.90
C GLY A 56 -2.96 -3.81 -8.77
N VAL A 57 -1.94 -4.66 -8.93
CA VAL A 57 -0.53 -4.23 -8.91
C VAL A 57 -0.18 -3.65 -10.28
N ARG A 58 0.00 -2.34 -10.38
CA ARG A 58 0.25 -1.64 -11.64
C ARG A 58 1.66 -1.94 -12.14
N ALA A 59 1.79 -2.92 -13.01
CA ALA A 59 3.06 -3.39 -13.57
C ALA A 59 3.25 -3.05 -15.08
N ASP A 60 2.67 -1.93 -15.52
CA ASP A 60 2.55 -1.57 -16.96
C ASP A 60 3.80 -0.95 -17.61
N ARG A 61 4.83 -0.58 -16.85
CA ARG A 61 6.03 0.10 -17.37
C ARG A 61 7.30 -0.36 -16.68
N ALA A 62 8.27 -0.79 -17.47
CA ALA A 62 9.63 -0.95 -17.01
C ALA A 62 10.23 0.42 -16.69
N SER A 63 10.41 0.72 -15.40
CA SER A 63 11.30 1.77 -14.92
C SER A 63 12.31 1.14 -13.96
N ALA A 64 13.34 1.88 -13.54
CA ALA A 64 14.42 1.32 -12.73
C ALA A 64 13.93 0.67 -11.41
N LYS A 65 12.80 1.09 -10.87
CA LYS A 65 12.26 0.62 -9.58
C LYS A 65 10.78 0.25 -9.60
N ARG A 66 10.08 0.45 -10.72
CA ARG A 66 8.66 0.12 -10.79
C ARG A 66 8.47 -1.32 -11.29
N PRO A 67 7.57 -2.10 -10.66
CA PRO A 67 7.17 -3.41 -11.15
C PRO A 67 6.85 -3.44 -12.65
N TYR A 68 7.25 -4.52 -13.32
CA TYR A 68 6.90 -4.79 -14.73
C TYR A 68 6.55 -6.26 -14.91
N GLY A 69 5.44 -6.53 -15.57
CA GLY A 69 4.95 -7.89 -15.82
C GLY A 69 3.43 -7.95 -15.95
N ASP A 70 2.93 -9.18 -16.00
CA ASP A 70 1.49 -9.43 -15.96
C ASP A 70 0.96 -9.23 -14.55
N SER A 71 -0.21 -8.63 -14.45
CA SER A 71 -0.88 -8.36 -13.17
C SER A 71 -2.39 -8.50 -13.32
N THR A 72 -3.05 -8.81 -12.21
CA THR A 72 -4.48 -9.03 -12.16
C THR A 72 -5.20 -7.69 -12.02
N ALA A 73 -6.10 -7.40 -12.97
CA ALA A 73 -7.01 -6.27 -12.87
C ALA A 73 -8.26 -6.69 -12.10
N PHE A 74 -8.31 -6.39 -10.81
CA PHE A 74 -9.46 -6.67 -9.96
C PHE A 74 -10.61 -5.69 -10.23
N PRO A 75 -11.86 -6.03 -9.84
CA PRO A 75 -12.96 -5.08 -9.90
C PRO A 75 -12.64 -3.78 -9.14
N THR A 76 -13.19 -2.66 -9.60
CA THR A 76 -12.96 -1.37 -8.96
C THR A 76 -13.58 -1.32 -7.55
N GLY A 77 -13.15 -0.38 -6.71
CA GLY A 77 -13.63 -0.25 -5.32
C GLY A 77 -15.16 -0.27 -5.21
N LEU A 78 -15.87 0.44 -6.09
CA LEU A 78 -17.34 0.48 -6.06
C LEU A 78 -17.95 -0.88 -6.38
N GLY A 79 -17.39 -1.62 -7.34
CA GLY A 79 -17.82 -2.97 -7.69
C GLY A 79 -17.56 -3.96 -6.56
N VAL A 80 -16.41 -3.86 -5.89
CA VAL A 80 -16.08 -4.69 -4.73
C VAL A 80 -16.99 -4.37 -3.55
N ALA A 81 -17.23 -3.10 -3.24
CA ALA A 81 -18.10 -2.69 -2.14
C ALA A 81 -19.56 -3.12 -2.37
N ALA A 82 -20.02 -3.16 -3.62
CA ALA A 82 -21.36 -3.62 -3.99
C ALA A 82 -21.60 -5.11 -3.67
N THR A 83 -20.57 -5.89 -3.33
CA THR A 83 -20.71 -7.27 -2.85
C THR A 83 -21.18 -7.33 -1.39
N TRP A 84 -20.90 -6.29 -0.59
CA TRP A 84 -21.08 -6.29 0.87
C TRP A 84 -20.36 -7.44 1.59
N ASP A 85 -19.36 -8.04 0.93
CA ASP A 85 -18.70 -9.26 1.39
C ASP A 85 -17.28 -8.96 1.87
N ARG A 86 -17.11 -8.98 3.20
CA ARG A 86 -15.83 -8.70 3.86
C ARG A 86 -14.80 -9.80 3.64
N GLU A 87 -15.26 -11.05 3.60
CA GLU A 87 -14.38 -12.22 3.44
C GLU A 87 -13.82 -12.22 2.01
N LEU A 88 -14.66 -11.95 1.02
CA LEU A 88 -14.23 -11.82 -0.38
C LEU A 88 -13.20 -10.68 -0.56
N VAL A 89 -13.40 -9.54 0.09
CA VAL A 89 -12.44 -8.42 0.03
C VAL A 89 -11.12 -8.79 0.69
N HIS A 90 -11.16 -9.52 1.80
CA HIS A 90 -9.97 -10.02 2.48
C HIS A 90 -9.19 -11.01 1.59
N GLU A 91 -9.87 -11.93 0.92
CA GLU A 91 -9.25 -12.84 -0.05
C GLU A 91 -8.62 -12.09 -1.22
N MET A 92 -9.31 -11.07 -1.73
CA MET A 92 -8.76 -10.17 -2.76
C MET A 92 -7.49 -9.46 -2.27
N GLY A 93 -7.50 -8.93 -1.05
CA GLY A 93 -6.31 -8.33 -0.43
C GLY A 93 -5.14 -9.32 -0.33
N ALA A 94 -5.40 -10.56 0.04
CA ALA A 94 -4.38 -11.60 0.13
C ALA A 94 -3.79 -11.97 -1.25
N ALA A 95 -4.60 -11.95 -2.31
CA ALA A 95 -4.12 -12.15 -3.68
C ALA A 95 -3.25 -10.96 -4.15
N LEU A 96 -3.65 -9.73 -3.82
CA LEU A 96 -2.84 -8.53 -4.08
C LEU A 96 -1.48 -8.58 -3.38
N ALA A 97 -1.42 -9.15 -2.17
CA ALA A 97 -0.17 -9.30 -1.41
C ALA A 97 0.80 -10.27 -2.11
N GLU A 98 0.29 -11.41 -2.57
CA GLU A 98 1.08 -12.39 -3.32
C GLU A 98 1.64 -11.79 -4.61
N GLU A 99 0.81 -11.09 -5.37
CA GLU A 99 1.21 -10.45 -6.61
C GLU A 99 2.22 -9.31 -6.38
N SER A 100 2.02 -8.50 -5.33
CA SER A 100 2.95 -7.43 -4.95
C SER A 100 4.33 -7.99 -4.64
N ARG A 101 4.39 -9.05 -3.82
CA ARG A 101 5.65 -9.72 -3.45
C ARG A 101 6.32 -10.38 -4.65
N ALA A 102 5.54 -11.06 -5.50
CA ALA A 102 6.07 -11.72 -6.70
C ALA A 102 6.71 -10.73 -7.67
N LEU A 103 6.19 -9.49 -7.71
CA LEU A 103 6.68 -8.41 -8.55
C LEU A 103 7.71 -7.49 -7.86
N GLY A 104 8.13 -7.81 -6.64
CA GLY A 104 9.14 -7.04 -5.90
C GLY A 104 8.67 -5.68 -5.41
N CYS A 105 7.38 -5.55 -5.09
CA CYS A 105 6.79 -4.35 -4.49
C CYS A 105 6.64 -4.53 -2.97
N ASP A 106 7.16 -3.60 -2.20
CA ASP A 106 7.06 -3.60 -0.74
C ASP A 106 5.77 -2.91 -0.25
N VAL A 107 5.29 -1.89 -0.98
CA VAL A 107 4.10 -1.11 -0.62
C VAL A 107 3.16 -0.93 -1.80
N LEU A 108 1.97 -1.52 -1.71
CA LEU A 108 0.88 -1.28 -2.65
C LEU A 108 0.08 -0.04 -2.23
N LEU A 109 -0.05 0.95 -3.11
CA LEU A 109 -0.72 2.22 -2.81
C LEU A 109 -2.25 2.08 -2.87
N GLY A 110 -2.83 1.62 -1.77
CA GLY A 110 -4.27 1.46 -1.58
C GLY A 110 -4.65 1.16 -0.14
N PRO A 111 -5.95 0.99 0.15
CA PRO A 111 -7.07 1.21 -0.74
C PRO A 111 -7.44 2.69 -0.85
N CYS A 112 -8.32 3.05 -1.80
CA CYS A 112 -8.92 4.38 -1.84
C CYS A 112 -10.21 4.40 -0.99
N VAL A 113 -10.24 5.22 0.05
CA VAL A 113 -11.35 5.29 1.03
C VAL A 113 -12.01 6.66 1.09
N ASN A 114 -11.82 7.50 0.07
CA ASN A 114 -12.48 8.79 -0.01
C ASN A 114 -14.01 8.61 -0.07
N ILE A 115 -14.76 9.43 0.67
CA ILE A 115 -16.23 9.33 0.65
C ILE A 115 -16.81 9.86 -0.67
N LEU A 116 -17.74 9.10 -1.24
CA LEU A 116 -18.53 9.45 -2.42
C LEU A 116 -19.56 10.56 -2.09
N ARG A 117 -19.08 11.76 -1.78
CA ARG A 117 -19.96 12.90 -1.42
C ARG A 117 -20.83 13.36 -2.58
N ALA A 118 -20.31 13.31 -3.81
CA ALA A 118 -20.98 13.79 -5.00
C ALA A 118 -20.77 12.78 -6.14
N PRO A 119 -21.80 12.50 -6.96
CA PRO A 119 -21.72 11.44 -7.97
C PRO A 119 -20.76 11.76 -9.13
N LEU A 120 -20.38 13.02 -9.33
CA LEU A 120 -19.55 13.49 -10.44
C LEU A 120 -18.04 13.46 -10.17
N GLY A 121 -17.59 12.85 -9.07
CA GLY A 121 -16.18 12.75 -8.74
C GLY A 121 -15.44 11.82 -9.72
N GLY A 122 -14.38 12.31 -10.36
CA GLY A 122 -13.64 11.56 -11.39
C GLY A 122 -12.92 10.29 -10.89
N ARG A 123 -12.73 10.16 -9.57
CA ARG A 123 -12.14 8.98 -8.90
C ARG A 123 -13.15 8.20 -8.08
N ASN A 124 -14.45 8.44 -8.28
CA ASN A 124 -15.50 7.75 -7.55
C ASN A 124 -15.47 6.22 -7.75
N PHE A 125 -15.04 5.76 -8.93
CA PHE A 125 -15.03 4.34 -9.27
C PHE A 125 -14.04 3.52 -8.44
N GLU A 126 -12.93 4.12 -7.99
CA GLU A 126 -11.85 3.43 -7.25
C GLU A 126 -12.04 3.44 -5.73
N THR A 127 -13.00 4.19 -5.21
CA THR A 127 -13.40 4.17 -3.78
C THR A 127 -14.62 3.27 -3.56
N TYR A 128 -15.09 3.14 -2.31
CA TYR A 128 -16.05 2.12 -1.88
C TYR A 128 -17.51 2.61 -1.79
N SER A 129 -17.81 3.62 -0.98
CA SER A 129 -19.19 4.02 -0.70
C SER A 129 -19.34 5.49 -0.31
N GLU A 130 -20.57 6.00 -0.43
CA GLU A 130 -21.00 7.26 0.20
C GLU A 130 -21.24 7.06 1.71
N ASP A 131 -21.52 5.82 2.12
CA ASP A 131 -21.67 5.41 3.51
C ASP A 131 -20.31 5.13 4.16
N PRO A 132 -19.94 5.84 5.23
CA PRO A 132 -18.64 5.69 5.87
C PRO A 132 -18.46 4.35 6.58
N PHE A 133 -19.54 3.69 7.02
CA PHE A 133 -19.45 2.40 7.68
C PHE A 133 -19.07 1.32 6.66
N LEU A 134 -19.77 1.23 5.53
CA LEU A 134 -19.45 0.32 4.45
C LEU A 134 -18.04 0.58 3.90
N ALA A 135 -17.70 1.85 3.64
CA ALA A 135 -16.36 2.20 3.17
C ALA A 135 -15.25 1.79 4.16
N GLY A 136 -15.50 1.95 5.46
CA GLY A 136 -14.59 1.53 6.51
C GLY A 136 -14.43 0.01 6.59
N GLU A 137 -15.53 -0.73 6.63
CA GLU A 137 -15.50 -2.20 6.76
C GLU A 137 -14.85 -2.86 5.54
N ILE A 138 -15.15 -2.39 4.32
CA ILE A 138 -14.51 -2.89 3.10
C ILE A 138 -13.01 -2.51 3.10
N GLY A 139 -12.69 -1.24 3.41
CA GLY A 139 -11.30 -0.78 3.44
C GLY A 139 -10.43 -1.52 4.45
N VAL A 140 -10.94 -1.81 5.65
CA VAL A 140 -10.22 -2.58 6.68
C VAL A 140 -9.94 -4.00 6.21
N ASN A 141 -10.92 -4.69 5.60
CA ASN A 141 -10.72 -6.07 5.13
C ASN A 141 -9.73 -6.14 3.96
N TRP A 142 -9.69 -5.11 3.10
CA TRP A 142 -8.65 -4.99 2.07
C TRP A 142 -7.26 -4.91 2.70
N VAL A 143 -7.08 -4.06 3.72
CA VAL A 143 -5.79 -3.88 4.41
C VAL A 143 -5.38 -5.14 5.18
N LEU A 144 -6.31 -5.77 5.88
CA LEU A 144 -6.05 -7.02 6.62
C LEU A 144 -5.67 -8.15 5.68
N GLY A 145 -6.33 -8.27 4.53
CA GLY A 145 -5.96 -9.24 3.50
C GLY A 145 -4.57 -8.98 2.94
N LEU A 146 -4.27 -7.72 2.60
CA LEU A 146 -2.98 -7.33 2.04
C LEU A 146 -1.82 -7.57 3.02
N GLN A 147 -1.99 -7.18 4.28
CA GLN A 147 -0.93 -7.28 5.30
C GLN A 147 -0.94 -8.60 6.09
N GLY A 148 -1.86 -9.51 5.75
CA GLY A 148 -2.02 -10.80 6.43
C GLY A 148 -1.05 -11.89 5.96
N LYS A 149 -0.20 -11.61 4.96
CA LYS A 149 0.80 -12.52 4.38
C LYS A 149 2.17 -11.86 4.34
#